data_AF-A0A7X3HES1-F1
#
_entry.id   AF-A0A7X3HES1-F1
#
_cell.length_a   1.000
_cell.length_b   1.000
_cell.length_c   1.000
_cell.angle_alpha   90.00
_cell.angle_beta   90.00
_cell.angle_gamma   90.00
#
_symmetry.space_group_name_H-M   'P 1'
#
loop_
_entity.id
_entity.type
_entity.pdbx_description
1 polymer ?
#
loop_
_entity_poly.entity_id
_entity_poly.type
_entity_poly.pdbx_seq_one_letter_code
_entity_poly.pdbx_strand_id
1 'polypeptide(L)'
;GLYSSQNEQDTRMVARAAQIPVIEPSDSAEAKDYFKIAFELSEKFDRPFIFRTTTRLAHSQGLVELQDRVVPEDKVYEKNIQKNVMMPGNAKIRHIEI
;
A
#
# COMPACT_ATOMS: atom_id res chain seq x y z
N GLY A 1 0.48 -11.50 -25.16
CA GLY A 1 0.11 -10.54 -24.10
C GLY A 1 -1.37 -10.61 -23.79
N LEU A 2 -1.87 -11.80 -23.41
CA LEU A 2 -3.27 -12.06 -23.04
C LEU A 2 -3.29 -13.10 -21.89
N TYR A 3 -2.41 -12.93 -20.91
CA TYR A 3 -2.35 -13.80 -19.72
C TYR A 3 -3.10 -13.20 -18.51
N SER A 4 -3.51 -11.93 -18.56
CA SER A 4 -4.34 -11.30 -17.53
C SER A 4 -5.23 -10.20 -18.13
N SER A 5 -6.36 -9.92 -17.48
CA SER A 5 -7.46 -9.08 -18.01
C SER A 5 -7.20 -7.56 -17.94
N GLN A 6 -5.97 -7.13 -17.67
CA GLN A 6 -5.55 -5.74 -17.75
C GLN A 6 -4.14 -5.67 -18.32
N ASN A 7 -3.89 -4.80 -19.30
CA ASN A 7 -2.53 -4.33 -19.55
C ASN A 7 -2.01 -3.75 -18.23
N GLU A 8 -0.88 -4.24 -17.74
CA GLU A 8 -0.15 -3.58 -16.66
C GLU A 8 0.10 -2.14 -17.06
N GLN A 9 -0.66 -1.21 -16.47
CA GLN A 9 -0.41 0.19 -16.64
C GLN A 9 0.56 0.66 -15.56
N ASP A 10 1.31 1.70 -15.89
CA ASP A 10 2.18 2.34 -14.92
C ASP A 10 1.34 3.11 -13.88
N THR A 11 1.10 2.48 -12.74
CA THR A 11 0.35 3.07 -11.61
C THR A 11 1.06 4.27 -11.00
N ARG A 12 2.37 4.47 -11.24
CA ARG A 12 3.15 5.53 -10.59
C ARG A 12 2.67 6.92 -10.99
N MET A 13 2.21 7.08 -12.24
CA MET A 13 1.69 8.37 -12.71
C MET A 13 0.35 8.72 -12.06
N VAL A 14 -0.53 7.75 -11.91
CA VAL A 14 -1.82 7.92 -11.21
C VAL A 14 -1.58 8.18 -9.72
N ALA A 15 -0.66 7.43 -9.10
CA ALA A 15 -0.32 7.60 -7.69
C ALA A 15 0.30 8.98 -7.41
N ARG A 16 1.18 9.47 -8.32
CA ARG A 16 1.72 10.83 -8.24
C ARG A 16 0.62 11.88 -8.31
N ALA A 17 -0.34 11.75 -9.23
CA ALA A 17 -1.47 12.66 -9.33
C ALA A 17 -2.38 12.62 -8.08
N ALA A 18 -2.52 11.45 -7.46
CA ALA A 18 -3.28 11.25 -6.23
C ALA A 18 -2.51 11.59 -4.94
N GLN A 19 -1.21 11.93 -5.04
CA GLN A 19 -0.30 12.12 -3.90
C GLN A 19 -0.22 10.90 -2.96
N ILE A 20 -0.32 9.70 -3.54
CA ILE A 20 -0.23 8.43 -2.80
C ILE A 20 1.15 7.80 -3.02
N PRO A 21 1.90 7.44 -1.97
CA PRO A 21 3.17 6.75 -2.12
C PRO A 21 3.01 5.36 -2.78
N VAL A 22 4.01 4.95 -3.55
CA VAL A 22 4.07 3.63 -4.20
C VAL A 22 5.27 2.86 -3.67
N ILE A 23 5.05 1.63 -3.25
CA ILE A 23 6.08 0.65 -2.91
C ILE A 23 6.10 -0.39 -4.02
N GLU A 24 7.28 -0.62 -4.60
CA GLU A 24 7.47 -1.48 -5.77
C GLU A 24 8.62 -2.46 -5.49
N PRO A 25 8.32 -3.70 -5.09
CA PRO A 25 9.32 -4.76 -5.02
C PRO A 25 9.75 -5.23 -6.41
N SER A 26 11.00 -5.68 -6.50
CA SER A 26 11.60 -6.20 -7.74
C SER A 26 11.63 -7.73 -7.82
N ASP A 27 11.53 -8.43 -6.69
CA ASP A 27 11.54 -9.90 -6.62
C ASP A 27 10.67 -10.47 -5.47
N SER A 28 10.61 -11.79 -5.35
CA SER A 28 9.80 -12.48 -4.33
C SER A 28 10.27 -12.21 -2.89
N ALA A 29 11.56 -11.95 -2.66
CA ALA A 29 12.10 -11.67 -1.34
C ALA A 29 11.76 -10.25 -0.90
N GLU A 30 12.00 -9.26 -1.77
CA GLU A 30 11.57 -7.88 -1.55
C GLU A 30 10.06 -7.80 -1.42
N ALA A 31 9.28 -8.55 -2.20
CA ALA A 31 7.83 -8.55 -2.07
C ALA A 31 7.39 -8.98 -0.66
N LYS A 32 8.02 -10.01 -0.10
CA LYS A 32 7.76 -10.48 1.27
C LYS A 32 8.13 -9.43 2.32
N ASP A 33 9.31 -8.82 2.19
CA ASP A 33 9.83 -7.86 3.18
C ASP A 33 9.15 -6.49 3.07
N TYR A 34 8.99 -5.96 1.87
CA TYR A 34 8.39 -4.64 1.64
C TYR A 34 6.90 -4.62 1.97
N PHE A 35 6.20 -5.76 1.91
CA PHE A 35 4.80 -5.80 2.32
C PHE A 35 4.65 -5.55 3.83
N LYS A 36 5.59 -6.03 4.65
CA LYS A 36 5.63 -5.71 6.09
C LYS A 36 5.90 -4.23 6.31
N ILE A 37 6.90 -3.69 5.61
CA ILE A 37 7.25 -2.26 5.65
C ILE A 37 6.06 -1.40 5.20
N ALA A 38 5.29 -1.83 4.20
CA ALA A 38 4.12 -1.11 3.73
C ALA A 38 3.06 -0.92 4.84
N PHE A 39 2.81 -1.94 5.65
CA PHE A 39 1.95 -1.81 6.82
C PHE A 39 2.54 -0.85 7.85
N GLU A 40 3.81 -1.02 8.23
CA GLU A 40 4.48 -0.13 9.20
C GLU A 40 4.43 1.34 8.78
N LEU A 41 4.70 1.63 7.50
CA LEU A 41 4.64 2.99 6.95
C LEU A 41 3.20 3.51 6.90
N SER A 42 2.26 2.68 6.46
CA SER A 42 0.83 3.02 6.41
C SER A 42 0.31 3.41 7.79
N GLU A 43 0.67 2.65 8.83
CA GLU A 43 0.30 2.95 10.21
C GLU A 43 1.02 4.18 10.77
N LYS A 44 2.33 4.32 10.50
CA LYS A 44 3.13 5.45 10.97
C LYS A 44 2.66 6.79 10.41
N PHE A 45 2.25 6.81 9.14
CA PHE A 45 1.86 8.03 8.44
C PHE A 45 0.35 8.20 8.32
N ASP A 46 -0.45 7.25 8.84
CA ASP A 46 -1.91 7.26 8.78
C ASP A 46 -2.46 7.46 7.35
N ARG A 47 -1.83 6.81 6.37
CA ARG A 47 -2.07 7.04 4.93
C ARG A 47 -2.05 5.72 4.17
N PRO A 48 -2.88 5.58 3.12
CA PRO A 48 -2.80 4.42 2.23
C PRO A 48 -1.51 4.46 1.42
N PHE A 49 -0.96 3.28 1.16
CA PHE A 49 0.16 3.07 0.24
C PHE A 49 -0.29 2.15 -0.88
N ILE A 50 0.15 2.41 -2.11
CA ILE A 50 -0.04 1.48 -3.22
C ILE A 50 1.14 0.51 -3.22
N PHE A 51 0.86 -0.77 -2.96
CA PHE A 51 1.82 -1.83 -3.19
C PHE A 51 1.68 -2.34 -4.61
N ARG A 52 2.63 -1.99 -5.48
CA ARG A 52 2.56 -2.29 -6.91
C ARG A 52 3.26 -3.60 -7.23
N THR A 53 2.54 -4.52 -7.83
CA THR A 53 3.10 -5.75 -8.42
C THR A 53 2.96 -5.75 -9.93
N THR A 54 3.89 -6.41 -10.61
CA THR A 54 3.79 -6.73 -12.05
C THR A 54 3.38 -8.19 -12.24
N THR A 55 2.88 -8.57 -13.41
CA THR A 55 2.59 -9.97 -13.78
C THR A 55 3.86 -10.80 -13.65
N ARG A 56 5.02 -10.27 -14.06
CA ARG A 56 6.29 -10.99 -13.91
C ARG A 56 6.60 -11.29 -12.45
N LEU A 57 6.42 -10.33 -11.56
CA LEU A 57 6.64 -10.51 -10.12
C LEU A 57 5.61 -11.48 -9.51
N ALA A 58 4.33 -11.32 -9.86
CA ALA A 58 3.24 -12.13 -9.30
C ALA A 58 3.30 -13.60 -9.76
N HIS A 59 3.92 -13.86 -10.91
CA HIS A 59 4.10 -15.20 -11.48
C HIS A 59 5.55 -15.70 -11.40
N SER A 60 6.46 -15.00 -10.71
CA SER A 60 7.80 -15.49 -10.43
C SER A 60 7.85 -16.23 -9.09
N GLN A 61 8.87 -17.08 -8.95
CA GLN A 61 9.21 -17.73 -7.69
C GLN A 61 10.69 -17.47 -7.41
N GLY A 62 11.00 -17.20 -6.15
CA GLY A 62 12.36 -16.98 -5.67
C GLY A 62 12.51 -17.57 -4.27
N LEU A 63 13.76 -17.79 -3.86
CA LEU A 63 14.06 -18.16 -2.48
C LEU A 63 13.72 -16.99 -1.56
N VAL A 64 13.11 -17.30 -0.41
CA VAL A 64 12.78 -16.31 0.61
C VAL A 64 13.18 -16.82 1.99
N GLU A 65 13.65 -15.92 2.83
CA GLU A 65 13.89 -16.21 4.24
C GLU A 65 12.63 -16.00 5.05
N LEU A 66 12.20 -17.05 5.75
CA LEU A 66 11.09 -16.97 6.68
C LEU A 66 11.56 -16.31 7.98
N GLN A 67 10.68 -15.52 8.57
CA GLN A 67 10.87 -14.88 9.85
C GLN A 67 9.78 -15.34 10.80
N ASP A 68 10.02 -15.18 12.10
CA ASP A 68 9.00 -15.48 13.11
C ASP A 68 7.74 -14.64 12.89
N ARG A 69 6.59 -15.24 13.19
CA ARG A 69 5.30 -14.59 13.07
C ARG A 69 5.19 -13.52 14.16
N VAL A 70 4.99 -12.27 13.75
CA VAL A 70 4.61 -11.18 14.64
C VAL A 70 3.09 -11.06 14.62
N VAL A 71 2.47 -11.03 15.80
CA VAL A 71 1.04 -10.77 15.97
C VAL A 71 0.90 -9.40 16.63
N PRO A 72 0.54 -8.35 15.89
CA PRO A 72 0.30 -7.04 16.49
C PRO A 72 -0.94 -7.08 17.40
N GLU A 73 -0.98 -6.22 18.41
CA GLU A 73 -2.17 -6.04 19.24
C GLU A 73 -3.33 -5.44 18.43
N ASP A 74 -4.55 -5.88 18.75
CA ASP A 74 -5.75 -5.32 18.14
C ASP A 74 -5.92 -3.85 18.56
N LYS A 75 -5.98 -2.95 17.57
CA LYS A 75 -6.31 -1.54 17.84
C LYS A 75 -7.81 -1.40 18.08
N VAL A 76 -8.16 -0.62 19.11
CA VAL A 76 -9.57 -0.29 19.37
C VAL A 76 -10.13 0.47 18.17
N TYR A 77 -11.27 0.01 17.66
CA TYR A 77 -11.96 0.70 16.58
C TYR A 77 -12.62 1.98 17.12
N GLU A 78 -12.11 3.12 16.67
CA GLU A 78 -12.72 4.42 16.92
C GLU A 78 -13.40 4.96 15.66
N LYS A 79 -14.72 5.15 15.74
CA LYS A 79 -15.49 5.71 14.63
C LYS A 79 -15.19 7.21 14.47
N ASN A 80 -14.26 7.54 13.60
CA ASN A 80 -13.94 8.92 13.23
C ASN A 80 -14.42 9.25 11.80
N ILE A 81 -15.61 9.85 11.67
CA ILE A 81 -16.19 10.23 10.38
C ILE A 81 -15.41 11.38 9.73
N GLN A 82 -14.95 12.35 10.53
CA GLN A 82 -14.20 13.50 10.04
C GLN A 82 -12.88 13.08 9.39
N LYS A 83 -12.26 12.02 9.92
CA LYS A 83 -11.11 11.36 9.31
C LYS A 83 -11.50 10.49 8.12
N ASN A 84 -12.35 9.50 8.32
CA ASN A 84 -12.51 8.43 7.33
C ASN A 84 -13.44 8.77 6.15
N VAL A 85 -14.17 9.88 6.19
CA VAL A 85 -15.08 10.30 5.11
C VAL A 85 -14.63 11.64 4.54
N MET A 86 -14.05 11.62 3.32
CA MET A 86 -13.52 12.82 2.65
C MET A 86 -14.60 13.64 1.93
N MET A 87 -15.65 14.06 2.67
CA MET A 87 -16.60 15.08 2.20
C MET A 87 -15.95 16.48 2.24
N PRO A 88 -16.40 17.47 1.45
CA PRO A 88 -15.75 18.78 1.36
C PRO A 88 -15.49 19.47 2.71
N GLY A 89 -16.43 19.38 3.67
CA GLY A 89 -16.25 19.95 5.02
C GLY A 89 -15.11 19.31 5.80
N ASN A 90 -14.93 17.99 5.66
CA ASN A 90 -13.86 17.23 6.33
C ASN A 90 -12.52 17.42 5.60
N ALA A 91 -12.55 17.42 4.27
CA ALA A 91 -11.35 17.52 3.43
C ALA A 91 -10.56 18.81 3.68
N LYS A 92 -11.23 19.93 3.94
CA LYS A 92 -10.59 21.22 4.24
C LYS A 92 -9.69 21.15 5.48
N ILE A 93 -10.14 20.46 6.52
CA ILE A 93 -9.38 20.30 7.77
C ILE A 93 -8.23 19.31 7.55
N ARG A 94 -8.52 18.21 6.86
CA ARG A 94 -7.58 17.11 6.57
C ARG A 94 -6.42 17.55 5.68
N HIS A 95 -6.63 18.51 4.78
CA HIS A 95 -5.57 19.00 3.88
C HIS A 95 -4.38 19.61 4.62
N ILE A 96 -4.57 20.13 5.84
CA ILE A 96 -3.48 20.69 6.66
C ILE A 96 -2.59 19.58 7.25
N GLU A 97 -3.18 18.42 7.54
CA GLU A 97 -2.47 17.25 8.07
C GLU A 97 -1.80 16.41 6.97
N ILE A 98 -2.09 16.70 5.68
CA ILE A 98 -1.59 15.95 4.52
C ILE A 98 -0.26 16.53 4.03
#